data_AF-A0A8S3YKZ0-F1
#
_entry.id   AF-A0A8S3YKZ0-F1
#
_cell.length_a   1.000
_cell.length_b   1.000
_cell.length_c   1.000
_cell.angle_alpha   90.00
_cell.angle_beta   90.00
_cell.angle_gamma   90.00
#
_symmetry.space_group_name_H-M   'P 1'
#
loop_
_entity.id
_entity.type
_entity.pdbx_description
1 polymer ?
#
loop_
_entity_poly.entity_id
_entity_poly.type
_entity_poly.pdbx_seq_one_letter_code
_entity_poly.pdbx_strand_id
1 'polypeptide(L)' 'VIHPKSDDQRKRLNDAIKNILLFRSLDDEQMQEVLDAMFEKEVHPGDVIIQQGDDGDNFYVID' A
#
# COMPACT_ATOMS: atom_id res chain seq x y z
N VAL A 1 -12.57 4.26 -2.13
CA VAL A 1 -12.20 4.91 -3.42
C VAL A 1 -11.39 3.89 -4.19
N ILE A 2 -11.70 3.62 -5.46
CA ILE A 2 -10.98 2.61 -6.24
C ILE A 2 -9.92 3.32 -7.07
N HIS A 3 -8.65 2.98 -6.82
CA HIS A 3 -7.53 3.45 -7.63
C HIS A 3 -7.15 2.33 -8.62
N PRO A 4 -7.29 2.54 -9.94
CA PRO A 4 -6.98 1.53 -10.94
C PRO A 4 -5.49 1.18 -10.89
N LYS A 5 -5.20 -0.11 -10.96
CA LYS A 5 -3.86 -0.71 -10.92
C LYS A 5 -3.81 -1.85 -11.91
N SER A 6 -2.66 -2.09 -12.53
CA SER A 6 -2.47 -3.26 -13.38
C SER A 6 -2.53 -4.56 -12.58
N ASP A 7 -2.83 -5.69 -13.24
CA ASP A 7 -2.87 -7.01 -12.59
C ASP A 7 -1.50 -7.38 -11.99
N ASP A 8 -0.41 -7.03 -12.69
CA ASP A 8 0.95 -7.25 -12.20
C ASP A 8 1.27 -6.41 -10.95
N GLN A 9 0.85 -5.14 -10.93
CA GLN A 9 1.01 -4.27 -9.76
C GLN A 9 0.17 -4.77 -8.58
N ARG A 10 -1.08 -5.17 -8.82
CA ARG A 10 -1.94 -5.79 -7.78
C ARG A 10 -1.29 -7.02 -7.18
N LYS A 11 -0.69 -7.88 -8.02
CA LYS A 11 -0.01 -9.09 -7.56
C LYS A 11 1.20 -8.76 -6.68
N ARG A 12 2.07 -7.83 -7.10
CA ARG A 12 3.25 -7.41 -6.32
C ARG A 12 2.85 -6.80 -4.97
N LEU A 13 1.85 -5.91 -4.97
CA LEU A 13 1.34 -5.30 -3.74
C LEU A 13 0.76 -6.34 -2.79
N ASN A 14 -0.06 -7.27 -3.30
CA ASN A 14 -0.63 -8.35 -2.48
C ASN A 14 0.48 -9.22 -1.86
N ASP A 15 1.48 -9.60 -2.65
CA ASP A 15 2.62 -10.38 -2.17
C ASP A 15 3.46 -9.64 -1.10
N ALA A 16 3.55 -8.31 -1.19
CA ALA A 16 4.25 -7.49 -0.21
C ALA A 16 3.48 -7.35 1.11
N ILE A 17 2.15 -7.17 1.06
CA ILE A 17 1.35 -6.87 2.26
C ILE A 17 0.81 -8.12 2.98
N LYS A 18 0.64 -9.26 2.31
CA LYS A 18 0.09 -10.50 2.92
C LYS A 18 0.84 -10.98 4.15
N ASN A 19 2.12 -10.66 4.26
CA ASN A 19 2.97 -11.08 5.38
C ASN A 19 3.01 -10.09 6.53
N ILE A 20 2.40 -8.91 6.39
CA ILE A 20 2.37 -7.87 7.42
C ILE A 20 1.25 -8.17 8.40
N LEU A 21 1.56 -8.12 9.70
CA LEU A 21 0.65 -8.49 10.78
C LEU A 21 -0.74 -7.83 10.66
N LEU A 22 -0.78 -6.54 10.25
CA LEU A 22 -2.01 -5.77 10.08
C LEU A 22 -2.96 -6.37 9.04
N PHE A 23 -2.41 -7.00 7.99
CA PHE A 23 -3.18 -7.50 6.86
C PHE A 23 -3.35 -9.03 6.89
N ARG A 24 -2.66 -9.74 7.80
CA ARG A 24 -2.77 -11.21 7.95
C ARG A 24 -4.15 -11.68 8.44
N SER A 25 -4.90 -10.81 9.12
CA SER A 25 -6.24 -11.13 9.63
C SER A 25 -7.35 -10.77 8.66
N LEU A 26 -7.02 -10.13 7.53
CA LEU A 26 -8.00 -9.78 6.52
C LEU A 26 -8.29 -11.00 5.64
N ASP A 27 -9.55 -11.17 5.27
CA ASP A 27 -9.93 -12.11 4.22
C ASP A 27 -9.58 -11.57 2.82
N ASP A 28 -9.75 -12.42 1.80
CA ASP A 28 -9.38 -12.06 0.42
C ASP A 28 -10.17 -10.86 -0.10
N GLU A 29 -11.43 -10.68 0.31
CA GLU A 29 -12.29 -9.56 -0.10
C GLU A 29 -11.81 -8.25 0.52
N GLN A 30 -11.58 -8.26 1.83
CA GLN A 30 -11.00 -7.13 2.57
C GLN A 30 -9.61 -6.76 2.05
N MET A 31 -8.80 -7.75 1.66
CA MET A 31 -7.50 -7.50 1.04
C MET A 31 -7.66 -6.77 -0.30
N GLN A 32 -8.63 -7.17 -1.13
CA GLN A 32 -8.92 -6.46 -2.37
C GLN A 32 -9.38 -5.02 -2.10
N GLU A 33 -10.21 -4.80 -1.08
CA GLU A 33 -10.64 -3.44 -0.70
C GLU A 33 -9.46 -2.55 -0.28
N VAL A 34 -8.52 -3.10 0.50
CA VAL A 34 -7.29 -2.40 0.88
C VAL A 34 -6.46 -2.07 -0.36
N LEU A 35 -6.24 -3.06 -1.24
CA LEU A 35 -5.50 -2.86 -2.48
C LEU A 35 -6.18 -1.81 -3.38
N ASP A 36 -7.51 -1.78 -3.43
CA ASP A 36 -8.26 -0.79 -4.20
C ASP A 36 -8.12 0.63 -3.61
N ALA A 37 -8.09 0.73 -2.28
CA ALA A 37 -7.94 2.00 -1.55
C ALA A 37 -6.50 2.56 -1.56
N MET A 38 -5.48 1.70 -1.71
CA MET A 38 -4.10 2.15 -1.90
C MET A 38 -3.97 3.00 -3.16
N PHE A 39 -3.20 4.08 -3.10
CA PHE A 39 -2.96 4.95 -4.25
C PHE A 39 -1.47 5.12 -4.48
N GLU A 40 -1.10 5.34 -5.74
CA GLU A 40 0.29 5.59 -6.12
C GLU A 40 0.71 6.98 -5.65
N LYS A 41 1.94 7.07 -5.14
CA LYS A 41 2.57 8.33 -4.78
C LYS A 41 3.87 8.43 -5.57
N GLU A 42 3.87 9.32 -6.56
CA GLU A 42 5.08 9.67 -7.29
C GLU A 42 6.05 10.42 -6.36
N VAL A 43 7.32 10.02 -6.41
CA VAL A 43 8.38 10.56 -5.56
C VAL A 43 9.62 10.84 -6.39
N HIS A 44 10.30 11.94 -6.10
CA HIS A 44 11.49 12.38 -6.81
C HIS A 44 12.74 12.25 -5.92
N PRO A 45 13.94 12.17 -6.53
CA PRO A 45 15.18 12.19 -5.76
C PRO A 45 15.26 13.43 -4.87
N GLY A 46 15.36 13.20 -3.55
CA GLY A 46 15.39 14.27 -2.55
C GLY A 46 14.08 14.45 -1.77
N ASP A 47 12.99 13.80 -2.18
CA ASP A 47 11.71 13.87 -1.46
C ASP A 47 11.78 13.11 -0.13
N VAL A 48 11.23 13.72 0.92
CA VAL A 48 11.07 13.10 2.24
C VAL A 48 9.65 12.53 2.33
N ILE A 49 9.55 11.19 2.33
CA ILE A 49 8.25 10.49 2.29
C ILE A 49 7.57 10.46 3.65
N ILE A 50 8.37 10.19 4.69
CA ILE A 50 7.97 10.21 6.09
C ILE A 50 9.09 10.86 6.90
N GLN A 51 8.73 11.70 7.87
CA GLN A 51 9.68 12.31 8.79
C GLN A 51 9.45 11.78 10.20
N GLN A 52 10.53 11.50 10.92
CA GLN A 52 10.43 11.01 12.30
C GLN A 52 9.81 12.07 13.21
N GLY A 53 8.77 11.70 13.94
CA GLY A 53 8.04 12.58 14.84
C GLY A 53 6.72 13.10 14.25
N ASP A 54 6.47 12.87 12.96
CA ASP A 54 5.19 13.16 12.33
C ASP A 54 4.13 12.09 12.67
N ASP A 55 2.87 12.49 12.61
CA ASP A 55 1.73 11.59 12.80
C ASP A 55 1.68 10.51 11.71
N GLY A 56 1.53 9.27 12.16
CA GLY A 56 1.55 8.09 11.30
C GLY A 56 0.19 7.79 10.69
N ASP A 57 -0.20 8.54 9.66
CA ASP A 57 -1.51 8.38 9.02
C ASP A 57 -1.51 7.45 7.79
N ASN A 58 -0.34 7.17 7.21
CA ASN A 58 -0.21 6.46 5.94
C ASN A 58 0.73 5.27 6.01
N PHE A 59 0.41 4.22 5.25
CA PHE A 59 1.26 3.05 5.03
C PHE A 59 1.76 3.03 3.58
N TYR A 60 3.06 2.82 3.39
CA TYR A 60 3.71 2.86 2.08
C TYR A 60 4.32 1.50 1.74
N VAL A 61 4.16 1.09 0.48
CA VAL A 61 4.82 -0.07 -0.13
C VAL A 61 5.64 0.43 -1.31
N ILE A 62 6.87 -0.07 -1.42
CA ILE A 62 7.73 0.21 -2.57
C ILE A 62 7.36 -0.79 -3.67
N ASP A 63 6.97 -0.29 -4.84
CA ASP A 63 6.73 -1.09 -6.06
C ASP A 63 7.91 -0.99 -7.04
#